data_AF-A0A7Y2CM91-F1
#
_entry.id   AF-A0A7Y2CM91-F1
#
_cell.length_a   1.000
_cell.length_b   1.000
_cell.length_c   1.000
_cell.angle_alpha   90.00
_cell.angle_beta   90.00
_cell.angle_gamma   90.00
#
_symmetry.space_group_name_H-M   'P 1'
#
loop_
_entity.id
_entity.type
_entity.pdbx_description
1 polymer ?
#
loop_
_entity_poly.entity_id
_entity_poly.type
_entity_poly.pdbx_seq_one_letter_code
_entity_poly.pdbx_strand_id
1 'polypeptide(L)'
;MTQENLRPGRVRVFTTGGTIDKVYFDARSRYEVGRPQISDMLKEVNASVEYAVESLFMKDSLDMNDEDRRLVLESVERADEDRILITHGTDTMVETARVLSVAIGKTIVLVGSLSPSRFKGSDAEFNIGFALAAVQLLPPGVYVAMNGLVFRHDEVQKNLEANRFETNV
;
A
#
# COMPACT_ATOMS: atom_id res chain seq x y z
N MET A 1 30.21 -5.22 8.12
CA MET A 1 29.13 -4.42 7.49
C MET A 1 29.39 -2.96 7.81
N THR A 2 29.53 -2.11 6.81
CA THR A 2 29.76 -0.66 6.95
C THR A 2 28.44 0.08 7.14
N GLN A 3 28.45 1.26 7.78
CA GLN A 3 27.23 2.06 8.00
C GLN A 3 26.53 2.51 6.71
N GLU A 4 27.22 2.52 5.56
CA GLU A 4 26.61 2.79 4.26
C GLU A 4 25.62 1.71 3.82
N ASN A 5 25.81 0.45 4.26
CA ASN A 5 24.87 -0.64 3.97
C ASN A 5 23.64 -0.65 4.87
N LEU A 6 23.53 0.28 5.83
CA LEU A 6 22.42 0.39 6.77
C LEU A 6 21.39 1.45 6.36
N ARG A 7 21.63 2.23 5.29
CA ARG A 7 20.61 3.13 4.76
C ARG A 7 19.74 2.35 3.78
N PRO A 8 18.47 2.07 4.12
CA PRO A 8 17.56 1.47 3.16
C PRO A 8 17.49 2.37 1.93
N GLY A 9 17.59 1.76 0.74
CA GLY A 9 17.39 2.50 -0.51
C GLY A 9 15.99 3.13 -0.54
N ARG A 10 15.84 4.18 -1.35
CA ARG A 10 14.60 4.94 -1.50
C ARG A 10 13.39 4.01 -1.71
N VAL A 11 12.28 4.30 -1.04
CA VAL A 11 11.01 3.58 -1.19
C VAL A 11 10.13 4.30 -2.21
N ARG A 12 9.66 3.59 -3.22
CA ARG A 12 8.59 4.08 -4.10
C ARG A 12 7.24 3.78 -3.47
N VAL A 13 6.40 4.78 -3.35
CA VAL A 13 5.03 4.66 -2.83
C VAL A 13 4.06 4.91 -3.97
N PHE A 14 3.27 3.90 -4.33
CA PHE A 14 2.16 4.05 -5.26
C PHE A 14 0.84 4.14 -4.52
N THR A 15 -0.05 5.03 -4.94
CA THR A 15 -1.41 5.10 -4.39
C THR A 15 -2.44 4.76 -5.45
N THR A 16 -3.40 3.90 -5.08
CA THR A 16 -4.51 3.49 -5.94
C THR A 16 -5.87 3.97 -5.44
N GLY A 17 -5.90 4.65 -4.29
CA GLY A 17 -7.11 5.11 -3.62
C GLY A 17 -7.45 4.30 -2.38
N GLY A 18 -8.66 3.73 -2.34
CA GLY A 18 -9.17 3.00 -1.20
C GLY A 18 -9.38 3.87 0.06
N THR A 19 -9.64 3.21 1.17
CA THR A 19 -10.03 3.81 2.45
C THR A 19 -8.98 4.75 3.06
N ILE A 20 -7.70 4.58 2.74
CA ILE A 20 -6.59 5.44 3.19
C ILE A 20 -6.67 6.82 2.55
N ASP A 21 -6.86 6.86 1.23
CA ASP A 21 -6.88 8.09 0.42
C ASP A 21 -8.31 8.62 0.16
N LYS A 22 -9.33 8.03 0.82
CA LYS A 22 -10.73 8.44 0.72
C LYS A 22 -10.93 9.83 1.36
N VAL A 23 -10.81 10.87 0.55
CA VAL A 23 -11.26 12.22 0.93
C VAL A 23 -12.79 12.24 0.87
N TYR A 24 -13.44 12.24 2.04
CA TYR A 24 -14.87 12.54 2.10
C TYR A 24 -15.05 14.02 1.75
N PHE A 25 -15.40 14.30 0.51
CA PHE A 25 -15.85 15.63 0.10
C PHE A 25 -17.22 15.88 0.71
N ASP A 26 -17.38 17.01 1.39
CA ASP A 26 -18.71 17.54 1.63
C ASP A 26 -19.43 17.69 0.27
N ALA A 27 -20.74 17.52 0.27
CA ALA A 27 -21.55 17.49 -0.96
C ALA A 27 -21.60 18.84 -1.72
N ARG A 28 -20.64 19.76 -1.53
CA ARG A 28 -20.65 21.11 -2.10
C ARG A 28 -19.34 21.55 -2.75
N SER A 29 -18.27 20.77 -2.70
CA SER A 29 -16.95 21.24 -3.13
C SER A 29 -16.50 20.59 -4.45
N ARG A 30 -16.10 21.45 -5.37
CA ARG A 30 -15.72 21.16 -6.76
C ARG A 30 -14.54 20.17 -6.82
N TYR A 31 -14.53 19.38 -7.89
CA TYR A 31 -13.53 18.39 -8.27
C TYR A 31 -12.09 18.95 -8.23
N GLU A 32 -11.44 18.86 -7.08
CA GLU A 32 -9.97 18.97 -6.98
C GLU A 32 -9.48 17.61 -6.49
N VAL A 33 -8.76 16.90 -7.36
CA VAL A 33 -8.06 15.67 -7.01
C VAL A 33 -7.11 15.99 -5.85
N GLY A 34 -7.49 15.60 -4.64
CA GLY A 34 -6.72 15.88 -3.43
C GLY A 34 -5.35 15.22 -3.48
N ARG A 35 -4.35 15.83 -2.84
CA ARG A 35 -3.04 15.20 -2.66
C ARG A 35 -3.21 13.87 -1.89
N PRO A 36 -2.44 12.81 -2.21
CA PRO A 36 -2.53 11.53 -1.49
C PRO A 36 -2.29 11.71 0.01
N GLN A 37 -3.19 11.19 0.84
CA GLN A 37 -3.16 11.37 2.29
C GLN A 37 -1.94 10.69 2.92
N ILE A 38 -1.42 9.63 2.30
CA ILE A 38 -0.20 8.96 2.77
C ILE A 38 1.00 9.91 2.88
N SER A 39 1.09 10.95 2.06
CA SER A 39 2.21 11.90 2.14
C SER A 39 2.24 12.66 3.46
N ASP A 40 1.07 12.96 4.02
CA ASP A 40 0.97 13.65 5.30
C ASP A 40 1.15 12.66 6.45
N MET A 41 0.59 11.45 6.35
CA MET A 41 0.82 10.39 7.33
C MET A 41 2.29 10.01 7.46
N LEU A 42 3.02 9.88 6.35
CA LEU A 42 4.46 9.58 6.38
C LEU A 42 5.29 10.66 7.08
N LYS A 43 4.84 11.93 7.02
CA LYS A 43 5.45 13.01 7.81
C LYS A 43 5.07 12.92 9.27
N GLU A 44 3.81 12.63 9.58
CA GLU A 44 3.29 12.54 10.96
C GLU A 44 3.93 11.39 11.74
N VAL A 45 4.20 10.25 11.10
CA VAL A 45 4.93 9.13 11.71
C VAL A 45 6.45 9.36 11.76
N ASN A 46 6.93 10.55 11.36
CA ASN A 46 8.34 10.94 11.33
C ASN A 46 9.22 9.91 10.61
N ALA A 47 8.78 9.45 9.44
CA ALA A 47 9.52 8.47 8.65
C ALA A 47 10.86 9.04 8.17
N SER A 48 11.97 8.45 8.62
CA SER A 48 13.34 8.86 8.23
C SER A 48 13.80 8.28 6.89
N VAL A 49 13.04 7.34 6.31
CA VAL A 49 13.38 6.72 5.03
C VAL A 49 13.09 7.69 3.89
N GLU A 50 13.95 7.72 2.87
CA GLU A 50 13.67 8.48 1.66
C GLU A 50 12.55 7.81 0.86
N TYR A 51 11.57 8.59 0.41
CA TYR A 51 10.48 8.06 -0.39
C TYR A 51 10.07 8.98 -1.55
N ALA A 52 9.37 8.41 -2.53
CA ALA A 52 8.68 9.13 -3.59
C ALA A 52 7.24 8.64 -3.65
N VAL A 53 6.27 9.55 -3.61
CA VAL A 53 4.85 9.20 -3.73
C VAL A 53 4.36 9.51 -5.14
N GLU A 54 3.70 8.55 -5.76
CA GLU A 54 3.06 8.68 -7.07
C GLU A 54 1.62 8.14 -6.98
N SER A 55 0.65 8.98 -7.34
CA SER A 55 -0.74 8.54 -7.42
C SER A 55 -1.03 8.00 -8.81
N LEU A 56 -1.35 6.71 -8.90
CA LEU A 56 -1.69 6.07 -10.17
C LEU A 56 -3.13 6.38 -10.55
N PHE A 57 -4.03 6.27 -9.57
CA PHE A 57 -5.44 6.60 -9.67
C PHE A 57 -6.07 6.64 -8.27
N MET A 58 -7.33 7.05 -8.18
CA MET A 58 -8.10 7.06 -6.93
C MET A 58 -9.43 6.33 -7.15
N LYS A 59 -9.46 5.03 -6.87
CA LYS A 59 -10.65 4.19 -7.00
C LYS A 59 -10.95 3.45 -5.70
N ASP A 60 -12.21 3.07 -5.52
CA ASP A 60 -12.54 2.00 -4.58
C ASP A 60 -12.00 0.68 -5.14
N SER A 61 -11.51 -0.22 -4.28
CA SER A 61 -10.99 -1.52 -4.73
C SER A 61 -12.03 -2.35 -5.48
N LEU A 62 -13.32 -2.18 -5.16
CA LEU A 62 -14.41 -2.86 -5.85
C LEU A 62 -14.65 -2.33 -7.28
N ASP A 63 -14.21 -1.11 -7.58
CA ASP A 63 -14.29 -0.50 -8.91
C ASP A 63 -13.02 -0.73 -9.75
N MET A 64 -11.97 -1.32 -9.16
CA MET A 64 -10.74 -1.64 -9.88
C MET A 64 -10.94 -2.82 -10.82
N ASN A 65 -10.50 -2.67 -12.08
CA ASN A 65 -10.53 -3.72 -13.09
C ASN A 65 -9.13 -4.24 -13.46
N ASP A 66 -9.04 -5.19 -14.39
CA ASP A 66 -7.77 -5.80 -14.79
C ASP A 66 -6.79 -4.79 -15.40
N GLU A 67 -7.30 -3.79 -16.12
CA GLU A 67 -6.49 -2.73 -16.72
C GLU A 67 -5.85 -1.85 -15.63
N ASP A 68 -6.58 -1.57 -14.55
CA ASP A 68 -6.05 -0.87 -13.39
C ASP A 68 -4.92 -1.67 -12.72
N ARG A 69 -5.09 -2.99 -12.55
CA ARG A 69 -4.06 -3.86 -11.97
C ARG A 69 -2.84 -3.98 -12.87
N ARG A 70 -3.03 -4.03 -14.19
CA ARG A 70 -1.95 -4.00 -15.19
C ARG A 70 -1.16 -2.69 -15.09
N LEU A 71 -1.83 -1.55 -14.96
CA LEU A 71 -1.18 -0.26 -14.76
C LEU A 71 -0.33 -0.24 -13.47
N VAL A 72 -0.82 -0.83 -12.38
CA VAL A 72 -0.03 -0.97 -11.14
C VAL A 72 1.23 -1.81 -11.41
N LEU A 73 1.11 -2.97 -12.05
CA LEU A 73 2.25 -3.82 -12.39
C LEU A 73 3.28 -3.09 -13.26
N GLU A 74 2.85 -2.42 -14.32
CA GLU A 74 3.76 -1.70 -15.20
C GLU A 74 4.47 -0.54 -14.49
N SER A 75 3.78 0.12 -13.57
CA SER A 75 4.38 1.18 -12.75
C SER A 75 5.43 0.62 -11.80
N VAL A 76 5.16 -0.55 -11.22
CA VAL A 76 6.10 -1.29 -10.37
C VAL A 76 7.33 -1.72 -11.16
N GLU A 77 7.16 -2.33 -12.34
CA GLU A 77 8.28 -2.81 -13.18
C GLU A 77 9.14 -1.66 -13.70
N ARG A 78 8.53 -0.51 -14.01
CA ARG A 78 9.24 0.70 -14.46
C ARG A 78 9.94 1.48 -13.35
N ALA A 79 9.61 1.25 -12.09
CA ALA A 79 10.24 1.95 -10.98
C ALA A 79 11.71 1.55 -10.86
N ASP A 80 12.61 2.52 -10.73
CA ASP A 80 14.03 2.28 -10.46
C ASP A 80 14.24 1.73 -9.04
N GLU A 81 13.31 1.98 -8.12
CA GLU A 81 13.39 1.50 -6.75
C GLU A 81 13.04 0.00 -6.64
N ASP A 82 13.80 -0.73 -5.82
CA ASP A 82 13.52 -2.15 -5.52
C ASP A 82 12.51 -2.33 -4.38
N ARG A 83 12.24 -1.27 -3.60
CA ARG A 83 11.33 -1.28 -2.46
C ARG A 83 10.09 -0.49 -2.81
N ILE A 84 8.97 -1.19 -2.91
CA ILE A 84 7.69 -0.64 -3.33
C ILE A 84 6.65 -0.81 -2.23
N LEU A 85 6.04 0.29 -1.83
CA LEU A 85 4.87 0.32 -0.96
C LEU A 85 3.65 0.74 -1.78
N ILE A 86 2.53 0.05 -1.65
CA ILE A 86 1.31 0.35 -2.40
C ILE A 86 0.14 0.54 -1.44
N THR A 87 -0.47 1.73 -1.41
CA THR A 87 -1.77 1.91 -0.72
C THR A 87 -2.88 1.41 -1.62
N HIS A 88 -3.76 0.59 -1.06
CA HIS A 88 -4.83 -0.08 -1.80
C HIS A 88 -6.10 -0.23 -0.94
N GLY A 89 -7.26 -0.27 -1.60
CA GLY A 89 -8.52 -0.67 -0.96
C GLY A 89 -8.51 -2.15 -0.56
N THR A 90 -9.15 -2.50 0.56
CA THR A 90 -8.93 -3.82 1.17
C THR A 90 -9.66 -4.98 0.50
N ASP A 91 -10.71 -4.72 -0.27
CA ASP A 91 -11.59 -5.77 -0.78
C ASP A 91 -10.94 -6.61 -1.88
N THR A 92 -10.23 -5.97 -2.82
CA THR A 92 -9.57 -6.64 -3.96
C THR A 92 -8.05 -6.61 -3.87
N MET A 93 -7.48 -6.18 -2.73
CA MET A 93 -6.03 -6.06 -2.54
C MET A 93 -5.27 -7.35 -2.85
N VAL A 94 -5.81 -8.50 -2.43
CA VAL A 94 -5.18 -9.81 -2.65
C VAL A 94 -5.12 -10.14 -4.14
N GLU A 95 -6.10 -9.73 -4.93
CA GLU A 95 -6.10 -9.94 -6.39
C GLU A 95 -4.98 -9.15 -7.05
N THR A 96 -4.83 -7.87 -6.68
CA THR A 96 -3.73 -7.03 -7.14
C THR A 96 -2.37 -7.60 -6.72
N ALA A 97 -2.25 -8.10 -5.48
CA ALA A 97 -1.03 -8.75 -5.01
C ALA A 97 -0.64 -9.98 -5.86
N ARG A 98 -1.63 -10.77 -6.31
CA ARG A 98 -1.38 -11.91 -7.21
C ARG A 98 -0.90 -11.48 -8.59
N VAL A 99 -1.48 -10.41 -9.16
CA VAL A 99 -1.01 -9.84 -10.45
C VAL A 99 0.45 -9.39 -10.35
N LEU A 100 0.85 -8.81 -9.21
CA LEU A 100 2.20 -8.32 -8.97
C LEU A 100 3.25 -9.41 -8.75
N SER A 101 2.85 -10.68 -8.57
CA SER A 101 3.77 -11.79 -8.27
C SER A 101 4.83 -12.04 -9.34
N VAL A 102 4.63 -11.54 -10.55
CA VAL A 102 5.57 -11.66 -11.68
C VAL A 102 6.68 -10.61 -11.64
N ALA A 103 6.58 -9.58 -10.80
CA ALA A 103 7.59 -8.53 -10.69
C ALA A 103 8.83 -9.05 -9.93
N ILE A 104 9.89 -9.35 -10.69
CA ILE A 104 11.11 -9.98 -10.16
C ILE A 104 12.06 -8.92 -9.58
N GLY A 105 12.74 -9.29 -8.49
CA GLY A 105 13.83 -8.50 -7.90
C GLY A 105 13.36 -7.37 -6.97
N LYS A 106 12.05 -7.18 -6.81
CA LYS A 106 11.47 -6.11 -5.99
C LYS A 106 10.82 -6.66 -4.72
N THR A 107 10.91 -5.92 -3.63
CA THR A 107 10.11 -6.12 -2.41
C THR A 107 8.90 -5.22 -2.50
N ILE A 108 7.71 -5.82 -2.65
CA ILE A 108 6.45 -5.11 -2.86
C ILE A 108 5.53 -5.41 -1.68
N VAL A 109 5.09 -4.36 -0.99
CA VAL A 109 4.16 -4.48 0.13
C VAL A 109 2.90 -3.70 -0.18
N LEU A 110 1.76 -4.39 -0.19
CA LEU A 110 0.44 -3.77 -0.26
C LEU A 110 -0.10 -3.54 1.15
N VAL A 111 -0.71 -2.37 1.35
CA VAL A 111 -1.29 -1.95 2.62
C VAL A 111 -2.59 -1.21 2.38
N GLY A 112 -3.51 -1.35 3.32
CA GLY A 112 -4.81 -0.67 3.30
C GLY A 112 -5.22 -0.28 4.71
N SER A 113 -6.48 0.10 4.83
CA SER A 113 -7.10 0.44 6.11
C SER A 113 -8.53 -0.07 6.11
N LEU A 114 -8.93 -0.69 7.22
CA LEU A 114 -10.29 -1.20 7.42
C LEU A 114 -11.25 -0.07 7.83
N SER A 115 -10.70 0.99 8.44
CA SER A 115 -11.44 2.19 8.83
C SER A 115 -10.90 3.42 8.09
N PRO A 116 -11.73 4.40 7.70
CA PRO A 116 -11.22 5.59 7.02
C PRO A 116 -10.21 6.36 7.87
N SER A 117 -9.14 6.81 7.24
CA SER A 117 -7.96 7.40 7.88
C SER A 117 -8.24 8.62 8.74
N ARG A 118 -9.29 9.40 8.42
CA ARG A 118 -9.65 10.63 9.13
C ARG A 118 -10.32 10.42 10.49
N PHE A 119 -10.69 9.20 10.85
CA PHE A 119 -11.32 8.91 12.13
C PHE A 119 -10.28 8.64 13.22
N LYS A 120 -10.46 9.22 14.41
CA LYS A 120 -9.67 8.86 15.59
C LYS A 120 -9.78 7.36 15.85
N GLY A 121 -8.63 6.68 15.94
CA GLY A 121 -8.57 5.22 16.10
C GLY A 121 -8.62 4.44 14.77
N SER A 122 -8.42 5.10 13.63
CA SER A 122 -8.18 4.42 12.36
C SER A 122 -6.93 3.53 12.44
N ASP A 123 -6.97 2.38 11.77
CA ASP A 123 -5.84 1.49 11.60
C ASP A 123 -4.83 1.97 10.54
N ALA A 124 -5.12 3.05 9.81
CA ALA A 124 -4.30 3.55 8.71
C ALA A 124 -2.85 3.89 9.13
N GLU A 125 -2.68 4.71 10.17
CA GLU A 125 -1.35 5.14 10.62
C GLU A 125 -0.48 3.94 11.06
N PHE A 126 -1.07 3.03 11.84
CA PHE A 126 -0.40 1.81 12.28
C PHE A 126 -0.04 0.92 11.09
N ASN A 127 -0.99 0.65 10.19
CA ASN A 127 -0.76 -0.23 9.04
C ASN A 127 0.33 0.36 8.12
N ILE A 128 0.32 1.68 7.87
CA ILE A 128 1.34 2.34 7.04
C ILE A 128 2.72 2.27 7.70
N GLY A 129 2.83 2.61 8.99
CA GLY A 129 4.10 2.51 9.72
C GLY A 129 4.65 1.08 9.71
N PHE A 130 3.77 0.10 9.92
CA PHE A 130 4.11 -1.33 9.88
C PHE A 130 4.55 -1.78 8.47
N ALA A 131 3.80 -1.41 7.43
CA ALA A 131 4.12 -1.74 6.05
C ALA A 131 5.42 -1.08 5.57
N LEU A 132 5.70 0.15 6.03
CA LEU A 132 6.94 0.85 5.76
C LEU A 132 8.15 0.13 6.39
N ALA A 133 8.00 -0.42 7.59
CA ALA A 133 9.04 -1.29 8.17
C ALA A 133 9.17 -2.60 7.38
N ALA A 134 8.05 -3.24 7.03
CA ALA A 134 8.03 -4.49 6.29
C ALA A 134 8.75 -4.40 4.94
N VAL A 135 8.47 -3.37 4.12
CA VAL A 135 9.08 -3.21 2.80
C VAL A 135 10.61 -2.99 2.86
N GLN A 136 11.12 -2.49 3.98
CA GLN A 136 12.56 -2.29 4.20
C GLN A 136 13.29 -3.57 4.63
N LEU A 137 12.59 -4.46 5.35
CA LEU A 137 13.18 -5.62 6.02
C LEU A 137 12.95 -6.94 5.29
N LEU A 138 11.90 -7.05 4.48
CA LEU A 138 11.57 -8.28 3.77
C LEU A 138 12.45 -8.49 2.53
N PRO A 139 12.77 -9.76 2.19
CA PRO A 139 13.44 -10.07 0.94
C PRO A 139 12.53 -9.75 -0.26
N PRO A 140 13.06 -9.77 -1.50
CA PRO A 140 12.25 -9.63 -2.70
C PRO A 140 11.07 -10.61 -2.73
N GLY A 141 9.90 -10.11 -3.11
CA GLY A 141 8.62 -10.82 -3.07
C GLY A 141 7.44 -9.86 -2.94
N VAL A 142 6.22 -10.39 -3.06
CA VAL A 142 4.98 -9.62 -2.90
C VAL A 142 4.25 -10.01 -1.62
N TYR A 143 3.90 -9.01 -0.84
CA TYR A 143 3.35 -9.17 0.49
C TYR A 143 2.12 -8.27 0.72
N VAL A 144 1.26 -8.71 1.62
CA VAL A 144 0.19 -7.90 2.22
C VAL A 144 0.55 -7.67 3.69
N ALA A 145 0.59 -6.40 4.10
CA ALA A 145 0.86 -6.01 5.48
C ALA A 145 -0.39 -5.39 6.11
N MET A 146 -1.13 -6.19 6.88
CA MET A 146 -2.41 -5.80 7.49
C MET A 146 -2.56 -6.46 8.86
N ASN A 147 -3.31 -5.82 9.77
CA ASN A 147 -3.61 -6.39 11.09
C ASN A 147 -2.35 -6.74 11.93
N GLY A 148 -1.22 -6.06 11.72
CA GLY A 148 0.05 -6.34 12.40
C GLY A 148 0.74 -7.62 11.94
N LEU A 149 0.32 -8.19 10.81
CA LEU A 149 0.88 -9.41 10.22
C LEU A 149 1.32 -9.15 8.77
N VAL A 150 2.37 -9.85 8.35
CA VAL A 150 2.82 -9.89 6.96
C VAL A 150 2.43 -11.23 6.38
N PHE A 151 1.78 -11.21 5.23
CA PHE A 151 1.41 -12.40 4.48
C PHE A 151 2.02 -12.36 3.08
N ARG A 152 2.39 -13.52 2.53
CA ARG A 152 2.73 -13.62 1.11
C ARG A 152 1.46 -13.53 0.26
N HIS A 153 1.59 -13.02 -0.96
CA HIS A 153 0.46 -12.86 -1.88
C HIS A 153 -0.32 -14.16 -2.18
N ASP A 154 0.31 -15.32 -2.05
CA ASP A 154 -0.21 -16.66 -2.31
C ASP A 154 -0.79 -17.34 -1.06
N GLU A 155 -0.54 -16.79 0.13
CA GLU A 155 -0.91 -17.38 1.42
C GLU A 155 -1.92 -16.53 2.19
N VAL A 156 -2.61 -15.60 1.53
CA VAL A 156 -3.51 -14.64 2.19
C VAL A 156 -4.89 -14.56 1.54
N GLN A 157 -5.90 -14.31 2.37
CA GLN A 157 -7.25 -13.94 1.95
C GLN A 157 -7.83 -12.82 2.83
N LYS A 158 -8.79 -12.08 2.27
CA LYS A 158 -9.63 -11.13 3.01
C LYS A 158 -10.84 -11.88 3.57
N ASN A 159 -10.91 -12.03 4.88
CA ASN A 159 -12.09 -12.54 5.56
C ASN A 159 -13.08 -11.38 5.78
N LEU A 160 -14.19 -11.40 5.03
CA LEU A 160 -15.22 -10.36 5.08
C LEU A 160 -16.04 -10.41 6.37
N GLU A 161 -16.34 -11.61 6.88
CA GLU A 161 -17.15 -11.79 8.10
C GLU A 161 -16.41 -11.28 9.34
N ALA A 162 -15.14 -11.65 9.47
CA ALA A 162 -14.28 -11.20 10.57
C ALA A 162 -13.60 -9.84 10.31
N ASN A 163 -13.82 -9.26 9.13
CA ASN A 163 -13.22 -8.02 8.66
C ASN A 163 -11.69 -7.94 8.87
N ARG A 164 -10.94 -8.97 8.49
CA ARG A 164 -9.47 -9.03 8.65
C ARG A 164 -8.79 -9.77 7.51
N PHE A 165 -7.46 -9.70 7.46
CA PHE A 165 -6.65 -10.57 6.63
C PHE A 165 -6.19 -11.78 7.45
N GLU A 166 -6.16 -12.95 6.81
CA GLU A 166 -5.73 -14.20 7.43
C GLU A 166 -5.10 -15.15 6.41
N THR A 167 -4.39 -16.16 6.92
CA THR A 167 -3.74 -17.16 6.08
C THR A 167 -4.78 -18.07 5.40
N ASN A 168 -4.52 -18.45 4.16
CA ASN A 168 -5.31 -19.46 3.47
C ASN A 168 -5.25 -20.79 4.24
N VAL A 169 -6.40 -21.34 4.63
CA VAL A 169 -6.52 -22.66 5.29
C VAL A 169 -6.74 -23.74 4.25
#